data_AF-A0A6I2ZIZ4-F1
#
_entry.id   AF-A0A6I2ZIZ4-F1
#
_cell.length_a   1.000
_cell.length_b   1.000
_cell.length_c   1.000
_cell.angle_alpha   90.00
_cell.angle_beta   90.00
_cell.angle_gamma   90.00
#
_symmetry.space_group_name_H-M   'P 1'
#
loop_
_entity.id
_entity.type
_entity.pdbx_description
1 polymer ?
#
loop_
_entity_poly.entity_id
_entity_poly.type
_entity_poly.pdbx_seq_one_letter_code
_entity_poly.pdbx_strand_id
1 'polypeptide(L)' 'MRGLQRAVLALGLGLLVSLVVRFLGGDATPPSTGGWRELEGPELR' A
#
# COMPACT_ATOMS: atom_id res chain seq x y z
N MET A 1 15.54 32.27 -7.81
CA MET A 1 14.50 31.22 -8.02
C MET A 1 14.75 29.96 -7.17
N ARG A 2 15.27 30.09 -5.94
CA ARG A 2 15.58 28.93 -5.08
C ARG A 2 14.34 28.12 -4.68
N GLY A 3 13.19 28.79 -4.52
CA GLY A 3 11.91 28.13 -4.24
C GLY A 3 11.43 27.23 -5.39
N LEU A 4 11.58 27.69 -6.64
CA LEU A 4 11.21 26.91 -7.82
C LEU A 4 12.08 25.66 -7.97
N GLN A 5 13.39 25.79 -7.77
CA GLN A 5 14.32 24.64 -7.79
C GLN A 5 13.95 23.59 -6.72
N ARG A 6 13.61 24.05 -5.50
CA ARG A 6 13.17 23.15 -4.42
C ARG A 6 11.85 22.48 -4.74
N ALA A 7 10.90 23.19 -5.34
CA ALA A 7 9.61 22.63 -5.76
C ALA A 7 9.80 21.53 -6.82
N VAL A 8 10.62 21.79 -7.84
CA VAL A 8 10.94 20.79 -8.88
C VAL A 8 11.63 19.57 -8.27
N LEU A 9 12.58 19.77 -7.36
CA LEU A 9 13.29 18.68 -6.67
C LEU A 9 12.32 17.84 -5.83
N ALA A 10 11.43 18.48 -5.08
CA ALA A 10 10.45 17.80 -4.24
C ALA A 10 9.46 16.97 -5.06
N LEU A 11 8.97 17.51 -6.19
CA LEU A 11 8.09 16.79 -7.10
C LEU A 11 8.81 15.59 -7.75
N GLY A 12 10.06 15.78 -8.17
CA GLY A 12 10.88 14.71 -8.73
C GLY A 12 11.13 13.58 -7.73
N LEU A 13 11.49 13.91 -6.49
CA LEU A 13 11.68 12.94 -5.41
C LEU A 13 10.38 12.21 -5.06
N GLY A 14 9.26 12.95 -4.97
CA GLY A 14 7.95 12.36 -4.71
C GLY A 14 7.56 11.33 -5.77
N LEU A 15 7.67 11.69 -7.06
CA LEU A 15 7.42 10.78 -8.17
C LEU A 15 8.32 9.56 -8.15
N LEU A 16 9.62 9.74 -7.89
CA LEU A 16 10.58 8.65 -7.80
C LEU A 16 10.19 7.66 -6.69
N VAL A 17 9.90 8.15 -5.49
CA VAL A 17 9.49 7.31 -4.35
C VAL A 17 8.17 6.61 -4.65
N SER A 18 7.19 7.29 -5.23
CA SER A 18 5.91 6.67 -5.61
C SER A 18 6.09 5.55 -6.62
N LEU A 19 6.96 5.72 -7.63
CA LEU A 19 7.27 4.66 -8.60
C LEU A 19 7.95 3.48 -7.92
N VAL A 20 8.95 3.73 -7.06
CA VAL A 20 9.63 2.68 -6.28
C VAL A 20 8.60 1.91 -5.45
N VAL A 21 7.75 2.58 -4.69
CA VAL A 21 6.70 1.92 -3.88
C VAL A 21 5.71 1.16 -4.76
N ARG A 22 5.33 1.67 -5.93
CA ARG A 22 4.38 1.00 -6.82
C ARG A 22 4.97 -0.26 -7.47
N PHE A 23 6.25 -0.24 -7.85
CA PHE A 23 6.90 -1.36 -8.53
C PHE A 23 7.50 -2.38 -7.56
N LEU A 24 7.94 -1.96 -6.37
CA LEU A 24 8.47 -2.88 -5.34
C LEU A 24 7.39 -3.34 -4.36
N GLY A 25 6.36 -2.53 -4.12
CA GLY A 25 5.17 -2.94 -3.40
C GLY A 25 4.37 -3.88 -4.28
N GLY A 26 4.69 -5.17 -4.21
CA GLY A 26 3.98 -6.20 -4.96
C GLY A 26 2.48 -6.11 -4.66
N ASP A 27 1.65 -6.31 -5.70
CA ASP A 27 0.19 -6.45 -5.63
C ASP A 27 -0.26 -7.68 -4.82
N ALA A 28 0.61 -8.23 -3.98
CA ALA A 28 0.26 -9.19 -2.96
C ALA A 28 -0.54 -8.45 -1.90
N THR A 29 -1.82 -8.20 -2.18
CA THR A 29 -2.85 -8.21 -1.15
C THR A 29 -2.51 -9.45 -0.31
N PRO A 30 -2.04 -9.28 0.94
CA PRO A 30 -1.61 -10.42 1.72
C PRO A 30 -2.79 -11.41 1.72
N PRO A 31 -2.55 -12.69 1.39
CA PRO A 31 -3.64 -13.65 1.33
C PRO A 31 -4.39 -13.55 2.66
N SER A 32 -5.65 -13.12 2.60
CA SER A 32 -6.47 -12.98 3.79
C SER A 32 -6.69 -14.38 4.31
N THR A 33 -5.86 -14.81 5.26
CA THR A 33 -5.96 -16.11 5.94
C THR A 33 -7.11 -16.16 6.95
N GLY A 34 -7.95 -15.12 6.99
CA GLY A 34 -9.16 -15.06 7.80
C GLY A 34 -10.39 -14.87 6.92
N GLY A 35 -11.15 -15.95 6.73
CA GLY A 35 -12.51 -15.89 6.24
C GLY A 35 -13.49 -16.00 7.41
N TRP A 36 -14.57 -15.23 7.36
CA TRP A 36 -15.70 -15.49 8.24
C TRP A 36 -16.42 -16.72 7.70
N ARG A 37 -16.47 -17.78 8.50
CA ARG A 37 -17.42 -18.86 8.29
C ARG A 37 -18.51 -18.75 9.34
N GLU A 38 -19.73 -19.04 8.93
CA GLU A 38 -20.84 -19.20 9.87
C GLU A 38 -20.53 -20.39 10.78
N LEU A 39 -20.65 -20.20 12.09
CA LEU A 39 -20.49 -21.27 13.07
C LEU A 39 -21.81 -22.04 13.12
N GLU A 40 -21.77 -23.34 12.93
CA GLU A 40 -22.96 -24.18 12.91
C GLU A 40 -23.01 -25.13 14.11
N GLY A 41 -24.20 -25.27 14.70
CA GLY A 41 -24.50 -26.29 15.69
C GLY A 41 -23.67 -26.19 16.98
N PRO A 42 -22.93 -27.23 17.39
CA PRO A 42 -22.15 -27.24 18.63
C PRO A 42 -21.05 -26.16 18.71
N GLU A 43 -20.61 -25.61 17.58
CA GLU A 43 -19.62 -24.53 17.54
C GLU A 43 -20.17 -23.19 18.09
N LEU A 44 -21.50 -23.07 18.25
CA LEU A 44 -22.17 -21.90 18.81
C LEU A 44 -22.23 -21.87 20.35
N ARG A 45 -21.79 -22.94 21.03
CA ARG A 45 -21.87 -23.05 22.49
C ARG A 45 -20.59 -22.65 23.21
#